data_AF-A0A4Q5N3P9-F1
#
_entry.id   AF-A0A4Q5N3P9-F1
#
_cell.length_a   1.000
_cell.length_b   1.000
_cell.length_c   1.000
_cell.angle_alpha   90.00
_cell.angle_beta   90.00
_cell.angle_gamma   90.00
#
_symmetry.space_group_name_H-M   'P 1'
#
loop_
_entity.id
_entity.type
_entity.pdbx_description
1 polymer ?
#
loop_
_entity_poly.entity_id
_entity_poly.type
_entity_poly.pdbx_seq_one_letter_code
_entity_poly.pdbx_strand_id
1 'polypeptide(L)'
;MGVYDAPQWLLSAWVRSCLGTGATASPEEIREVGTRLIERWAEPGRHFHTIKHLADVLARVDELAEETHEPEVVRLAAWYHGAIFDAANEASYANRGGEDEVASADLALEELTALGVPEKRAVRVHDLVIALRRHAPTSGDFDCAVLCDADLAVLASEPQRYKTYLRDIREEYSHLPVEDYVRARIRILTKLLQRRALFVSPLGSAWEEPARQNVGAELHRLEKELTTLEAAAAEPSDAPPAAASTAFDATASDATASEADPSHQPSPGRG
;
A
#
# COMPACT_ATOMS: atom_id res chain seq x y z
N MET A 1 -9.95 -10.03 -6.13
CA MET A 1 -10.03 -11.47 -5.83
C MET A 1 -11.35 -11.75 -5.12
N GLY A 2 -11.75 -13.00 -4.95
CA GLY A 2 -12.87 -13.37 -4.08
C GLY A 2 -12.39 -14.07 -2.79
N VAL A 3 -13.29 -14.25 -1.83
CA VAL A 3 -13.03 -15.05 -0.60
C VAL A 3 -12.54 -16.48 -0.94
N TYR A 4 -12.90 -16.98 -2.12
CA TYR A 4 -12.47 -18.28 -2.68
C TYR A 4 -10.96 -18.39 -2.96
N ASP A 5 -10.24 -17.28 -3.07
CA ASP A 5 -8.79 -17.26 -3.32
C ASP A 5 -7.96 -17.36 -2.02
N ALA A 6 -8.62 -17.31 -0.85
CA ALA A 6 -7.96 -17.42 0.44
C ALA A 6 -7.58 -18.89 0.78
N PRO A 7 -6.36 -19.16 1.31
CA PRO A 7 -6.00 -20.49 1.77
C PRO A 7 -6.94 -21.00 2.88
N GLN A 8 -7.45 -22.24 2.76
CA GLN A 8 -8.42 -22.81 3.72
C GLN A 8 -7.90 -22.87 5.17
N TRP A 9 -6.58 -22.90 5.37
CA TRP A 9 -5.96 -22.86 6.69
C TRP A 9 -6.04 -21.48 7.36
N LEU A 10 -6.25 -20.40 6.60
CA LEU A 10 -6.11 -19.01 7.05
C LEU A 10 -7.19 -18.63 8.07
N LEU A 11 -8.48 -18.78 7.76
CA LEU A 11 -9.58 -18.64 8.74
C LEU A 11 -9.41 -19.57 9.95
N SER A 12 -8.86 -20.76 9.72
CA SER A 12 -8.61 -21.73 10.80
C SER A 12 -7.45 -21.31 11.70
N ALA A 13 -6.49 -20.52 11.22
CA ALA A 13 -5.42 -19.92 12.00
C ALA A 13 -5.94 -18.72 12.80
N TRP A 14 -6.71 -17.82 12.18
CA TRP A 14 -7.39 -16.70 12.84
C TRP A 14 -8.18 -17.15 14.09
N VAL A 15 -9.04 -18.18 13.94
CA VAL A 15 -9.83 -18.72 15.06
C VAL A 15 -8.93 -19.28 16.17
N ARG A 16 -7.81 -19.93 15.84
CA ARG A 16 -6.85 -20.41 16.85
C ARG A 16 -6.19 -19.26 17.60
N SER A 17 -5.74 -18.20 16.93
CA SER A 17 -5.08 -17.07 17.59
C SER A 17 -6.05 -16.26 18.46
N CYS A 18 -7.30 -16.06 18.04
CA CYS A 18 -8.34 -15.48 18.90
C CYS A 18 -8.56 -16.30 20.17
N LEU A 19 -8.76 -17.61 20.06
CA LEU A 19 -8.95 -18.48 21.22
C LEU A 19 -7.67 -18.58 22.10
N GLY A 20 -6.48 -18.58 21.49
CA GLY A 20 -5.19 -18.60 22.20
C GLY A 20 -4.86 -17.29 22.94
N THR A 21 -5.32 -16.14 22.41
CA THR A 21 -5.30 -14.87 23.16
C THR A 21 -6.38 -14.79 24.25
N GLY A 22 -7.38 -15.68 24.22
CA GLY A 22 -8.39 -15.81 25.26
C GLY A 22 -9.75 -15.18 24.93
N ALA A 23 -10.09 -15.03 23.65
CA ALA A 23 -11.42 -14.60 23.21
C ALA A 23 -12.53 -15.47 23.82
N THR A 24 -13.63 -14.84 24.24
CA THR A 24 -14.79 -15.53 24.86
C THR A 24 -16.00 -15.68 23.94
N ALA A 25 -15.98 -15.04 22.75
CA ALA A 25 -16.99 -15.24 21.71
C ALA A 25 -16.95 -16.66 21.12
N SER A 26 -18.03 -17.06 20.45
CA SER A 26 -18.13 -18.36 19.79
C SER A 26 -17.15 -18.51 18.61
N PRO A 27 -16.73 -19.75 18.27
CA PRO A 27 -15.96 -20.01 17.05
C PRO A 27 -16.64 -19.54 15.76
N GLU A 28 -17.97 -19.41 15.77
CA GLU A 28 -18.80 -18.84 14.72
C GLU A 28 -18.62 -17.31 14.61
N GLU A 29 -18.84 -16.56 15.69
CA GLU A 29 -18.64 -15.09 15.74
C GLU A 29 -17.19 -14.71 15.40
N ILE A 30 -16.21 -15.45 15.93
CA ILE A 30 -14.79 -15.26 15.60
C ILE A 30 -14.55 -15.47 14.09
N ARG A 31 -15.18 -16.48 13.47
CA ARG A 31 -15.05 -16.75 12.03
C ARG A 31 -15.69 -15.67 11.17
N GLU A 32 -16.77 -15.05 11.60
CA GLU A 32 -17.39 -13.92 10.89
C GLU A 32 -16.45 -12.71 10.83
N VAL A 33 -15.78 -12.36 11.94
CA VAL A 33 -14.73 -11.30 11.94
C VAL A 33 -13.59 -11.65 10.97
N GLY A 34 -13.06 -12.86 11.04
CA GLY A 34 -11.98 -13.31 10.15
C GLY A 34 -12.38 -13.33 8.67
N THR A 35 -13.66 -13.54 8.38
CA THR A 35 -14.20 -13.48 7.01
C THR A 35 -14.22 -12.05 6.49
N ARG A 36 -14.68 -11.08 7.30
CA ARG A 36 -14.61 -9.64 6.95
C ARG A 36 -13.17 -9.17 6.75
N LEU A 37 -12.22 -9.65 7.55
CA LEU A 37 -10.81 -9.34 7.35
C LEU A 37 -10.28 -9.89 6.01
N ILE A 38 -10.63 -11.12 5.64
CA ILE A 38 -10.30 -11.66 4.30
C ILE A 38 -10.94 -10.84 3.18
N GLU A 39 -12.16 -10.34 3.35
CA GLU A 39 -12.83 -9.47 2.38
C GLU A 39 -12.08 -8.14 2.20
N ARG A 40 -11.61 -7.50 3.30
CA ARG A 40 -10.73 -6.32 3.24
C ARG A 40 -9.44 -6.62 2.48
N TRP A 41 -8.73 -7.69 2.85
CA TRP A 41 -7.51 -8.14 2.16
C TRP A 41 -7.75 -8.61 0.71
N ALA A 42 -9.00 -8.69 0.24
CA ALA A 42 -9.39 -9.01 -1.14
C ALA A 42 -9.91 -7.80 -1.96
N GLU A 43 -9.98 -6.60 -1.35
CA GLU A 43 -10.54 -5.38 -1.97
C GLU A 43 -9.93 -5.08 -3.36
N PRO A 44 -10.74 -4.70 -4.36
CA PRO A 44 -10.24 -4.31 -5.68
C PRO A 44 -9.25 -3.15 -5.59
N GLY A 45 -8.15 -3.24 -6.35
CA GLY A 45 -7.08 -2.23 -6.34
C GLY A 45 -5.89 -2.58 -5.44
N ARG A 46 -6.00 -3.59 -4.57
CA ARG A 46 -4.84 -4.22 -3.92
C ARG A 46 -4.17 -5.18 -4.92
N HIS A 47 -2.87 -5.02 -5.15
CA HIS A 47 -2.07 -5.89 -6.04
C HIS A 47 -0.89 -6.54 -5.31
N PHE A 48 -0.25 -5.81 -4.38
CA PHE A 48 0.68 -6.37 -3.40
C PHE A 48 -0.04 -6.64 -2.07
N HIS A 49 -0.70 -5.63 -1.47
CA HIS A 49 -1.27 -5.67 -0.12
C HIS A 49 -2.58 -6.49 -0.04
N THR A 50 -2.45 -7.78 -0.34
CA THR A 50 -3.52 -8.76 -0.58
C THR A 50 -3.49 -9.91 0.44
N ILE A 51 -4.49 -10.80 0.42
CA ILE A 51 -4.51 -12.05 1.20
C ILE A 51 -3.17 -12.83 1.11
N LYS A 52 -2.48 -12.78 -0.04
CA LYS A 52 -1.18 -13.42 -0.21
C LYS A 52 -0.09 -12.77 0.66
N HIS A 53 -0.04 -11.44 0.73
CA HIS A 53 0.90 -10.72 1.60
C HIS A 53 0.62 -11.00 3.07
N LEU A 54 -0.65 -10.97 3.50
CA LEU A 54 -1.07 -11.41 4.85
C LEU A 54 -0.57 -12.84 5.15
N ALA A 55 -0.83 -13.80 4.26
CA ALA A 55 -0.40 -15.19 4.44
C ALA A 55 1.13 -15.34 4.48
N ASP A 56 1.85 -14.52 3.69
CA ASP A 56 3.30 -14.44 3.69
C ASP A 56 3.84 -13.91 5.03
N VAL A 57 3.32 -12.78 5.54
CA VAL A 57 3.74 -12.20 6.84
C VAL A 57 3.44 -13.14 8.00
N LEU A 58 2.27 -13.78 8.03
CA LEU A 58 1.96 -14.81 9.04
C LEU A 58 2.95 -15.98 8.99
N ALA A 59 3.37 -16.43 7.80
CA ALA A 59 4.39 -17.46 7.62
C ALA A 59 5.83 -16.98 7.91
N ARG A 60 6.05 -15.69 8.17
CA ARG A 60 7.29 -15.14 8.74
C ARG A 60 7.21 -15.03 10.26
N VAL A 61 6.07 -14.59 10.81
CA VAL A 61 5.79 -14.65 12.26
C VAL A 61 5.92 -16.07 12.79
N ASP A 62 5.46 -17.08 12.03
CA ASP A 62 5.62 -18.50 12.39
C ASP A 62 7.07 -19.01 12.31
N GLU A 63 7.92 -18.45 11.44
CA GLU A 63 9.36 -18.79 11.38
C GLU A 63 10.16 -18.14 12.52
N LEU A 64 9.70 -16.98 13.00
CA LEU A 64 10.27 -16.23 14.13
C LEU A 64 9.60 -16.55 15.48
N ALA A 65 8.72 -17.56 15.54
CA ALA A 65 7.85 -17.80 16.68
C ALA A 65 8.57 -18.18 17.99
N GLU A 66 9.83 -18.61 17.93
CA GLU A 66 10.67 -18.88 19.12
C GLU A 66 11.22 -17.60 19.78
N GLU A 67 11.05 -16.44 19.16
CA GLU A 67 11.60 -15.15 19.62
C GLU A 67 10.56 -14.18 20.19
N THR A 68 9.28 -14.58 20.25
CA THR A 68 8.15 -13.79 20.79
C THR A 68 7.63 -14.40 22.10
N HIS A 69 7.17 -13.53 23.01
CA HIS A 69 6.56 -13.93 24.27
C HIS A 69 5.05 -14.19 24.14
N GLU A 70 4.36 -13.48 23.24
CA GLU A 70 2.92 -13.68 22.98
C GLU A 70 2.65 -13.88 21.48
N PRO A 71 3.06 -15.02 20.87
CA PRO A 71 2.98 -15.25 19.42
C PRO A 71 1.57 -15.13 18.85
N GLU A 72 0.51 -15.49 19.59
CA GLU A 72 -0.86 -15.29 19.11
C GLU A 72 -1.24 -13.80 19.02
N VAL A 73 -0.70 -12.95 19.89
CA VAL A 73 -0.90 -11.50 19.86
C VAL A 73 -0.15 -10.89 18.66
N VAL A 74 1.04 -11.39 18.35
CA VAL A 74 1.78 -11.02 17.11
C VAL A 74 1.01 -11.45 15.86
N ARG A 75 0.45 -12.66 15.83
CA ARG A 75 -0.38 -13.12 14.70
C ARG A 75 -1.62 -12.24 14.52
N LEU A 76 -2.31 -11.85 15.60
CA LEU A 76 -3.44 -10.93 15.49
C LEU A 76 -2.99 -9.56 14.95
N ALA A 77 -1.84 -9.02 15.37
CA ALA A 77 -1.32 -7.77 14.79
C ALA A 77 -0.99 -7.91 13.30
N ALA A 78 -0.38 -9.04 12.89
CA ALA A 78 -0.16 -9.37 11.48
C ALA A 78 -1.48 -9.54 10.70
N TRP A 79 -2.60 -9.89 11.32
CA TRP A 79 -3.91 -9.91 10.66
C TRP A 79 -4.47 -8.51 10.37
N TYR A 80 -4.18 -7.53 11.23
CA TYR A 80 -4.74 -6.18 11.13
C TYR A 80 -3.88 -5.16 10.38
N HIS A 81 -2.55 -5.31 10.28
CA HIS A 81 -1.65 -4.23 9.79
C HIS A 81 -2.16 -3.43 8.56
N GLY A 82 -2.34 -4.08 7.41
CA GLY A 82 -2.92 -3.51 6.19
C GLY A 82 -4.42 -3.72 6.01
N ALA A 83 -5.17 -4.00 7.08
CA ALA A 83 -6.62 -4.24 7.00
C ALA A 83 -7.38 -2.97 6.58
N ILE A 84 -6.91 -1.77 6.97
CA ILE A 84 -7.32 -0.49 6.39
C ILE A 84 -6.23 0.02 5.43
N PHE A 85 -6.62 0.32 4.20
CA PHE A 85 -5.72 0.64 3.09
C PHE A 85 -6.38 1.64 2.13
N ASP A 86 -5.63 2.63 1.68
CA ASP A 86 -6.00 3.56 0.62
C ASP A 86 -4.79 3.84 -0.29
N ALA A 87 -4.74 3.16 -1.43
CA ALA A 87 -3.77 3.43 -2.48
C ALA A 87 -4.16 4.61 -3.40
N ALA A 88 -5.39 5.14 -3.34
CA ALA A 88 -5.93 6.03 -4.38
C ALA A 88 -5.39 7.47 -4.35
N ASN A 89 -4.53 7.80 -3.40
CA ASN A 89 -3.98 9.13 -3.19
C ASN A 89 -2.44 9.08 -3.16
N GLU A 90 -1.79 9.95 -3.95
CA GLU A 90 -0.33 10.12 -3.98
C GLU A 90 0.25 10.37 -2.58
N ALA A 91 -0.47 11.13 -1.73
CA ALA A 91 -0.07 11.40 -0.36
C ALA A 91 -0.05 10.15 0.52
N SER A 92 -0.90 9.16 0.25
CA SER A 92 -0.91 7.87 0.95
C SER A 92 0.31 7.04 0.59
N TYR A 93 0.66 6.95 -0.71
CA TYR A 93 1.87 6.26 -1.14
C TYR A 93 3.15 6.95 -0.64
N ALA A 94 3.26 8.27 -0.84
CA ALA A 94 4.47 9.04 -0.56
C ALA A 94 4.86 9.08 0.93
N ASN A 95 3.92 8.78 1.83
CA ASN A 95 4.13 8.78 3.28
C ASN A 95 4.06 7.40 3.95
N ARG A 96 3.14 6.51 3.51
CA ARG A 96 2.85 5.23 4.20
C ARG A 96 2.74 3.99 3.29
N GLY A 97 2.91 4.12 1.97
CA GLY A 97 2.74 2.97 1.07
C GLY A 97 1.30 2.45 0.95
N GLY A 98 0.31 3.28 1.29
CA GLY A 98 -1.13 2.98 1.18
C GLY A 98 -1.79 2.47 2.46
N GLU A 99 -1.04 1.89 3.41
CA GLU A 99 -1.61 1.41 4.68
C GLU A 99 -1.95 2.58 5.62
N ASP A 100 -3.08 2.50 6.36
CA ASP A 100 -3.32 3.35 7.53
C ASP A 100 -3.30 2.49 8.80
N GLU A 101 -2.09 2.34 9.32
CA GLU A 101 -1.76 1.55 10.49
C GLU A 101 -2.45 2.07 11.77
N VAL A 102 -2.93 3.33 11.77
CA VAL A 102 -3.72 3.88 12.89
C VAL A 102 -5.15 3.35 12.81
N ALA A 103 -5.80 3.50 11.66
CA ALA A 103 -7.17 3.00 11.46
C ALA A 103 -7.24 1.46 11.55
N SER A 104 -6.21 0.75 11.10
CA SER A 104 -6.03 -0.69 11.31
C SER A 104 -5.90 -1.08 12.79
N ALA A 105 -5.17 -0.29 13.60
CA ALA A 105 -5.01 -0.54 15.03
C ALA A 105 -6.28 -0.23 15.84
N ASP A 106 -7.00 0.85 15.48
CA ASP A 106 -8.30 1.20 16.06
C ASP A 106 -9.34 0.10 15.78
N LEU A 107 -9.41 -0.39 14.53
CA LEU A 107 -10.24 -1.54 14.14
C LEU A 107 -9.89 -2.80 14.94
N ALA A 108 -8.59 -3.08 15.11
CA ALA A 108 -8.11 -4.22 15.89
C ALA A 108 -8.56 -4.16 17.35
N LEU A 109 -8.49 -2.98 17.97
CA LEU A 109 -8.94 -2.77 19.35
C LEU A 109 -10.46 -2.96 19.48
N GLU A 110 -11.25 -2.42 18.54
CA GLU A 110 -12.71 -2.59 18.52
C GLU A 110 -13.13 -4.06 18.34
N GLU A 111 -12.71 -4.70 17.24
CA GLU A 111 -13.17 -6.05 16.89
C GLU A 111 -12.67 -7.12 17.87
N LEU A 112 -11.43 -7.01 18.39
CA LEU A 112 -10.93 -7.97 19.40
C LEU A 112 -11.59 -7.79 20.77
N THR A 113 -11.91 -6.56 21.18
CA THR A 113 -12.67 -6.31 22.41
C THR A 113 -14.10 -6.84 22.28
N ALA A 114 -14.73 -6.69 21.11
CA ALA A 114 -16.05 -7.26 20.82
C ALA A 114 -16.05 -8.81 20.84
N LEU A 115 -14.95 -9.45 20.42
CA LEU A 115 -14.75 -10.91 20.56
C LEU A 115 -14.42 -11.37 21.99
N GLY A 116 -14.33 -10.44 22.95
CA GLY A 116 -14.00 -10.73 24.34
C GLY A 116 -12.55 -11.14 24.57
N VAL A 117 -11.61 -10.73 23.70
CA VAL A 117 -10.17 -10.86 23.99
C VAL A 117 -9.85 -9.98 25.21
N PRO A 118 -9.06 -10.45 26.19
CA PRO A 118 -8.71 -9.66 27.36
C PRO A 118 -8.10 -8.30 26.97
N GLU A 119 -8.62 -7.21 27.54
CA GLU A 119 -8.30 -5.81 27.19
C GLU A 119 -6.79 -5.56 26.99
N LYS A 120 -5.95 -6.00 27.93
CA LYS A 120 -4.48 -5.89 27.83
C LYS A 120 -3.91 -6.45 26.52
N ARG A 121 -4.46 -7.56 26.01
CA ARG A 121 -4.05 -8.19 24.74
C ARG A 121 -4.61 -7.46 23.53
N ALA A 122 -5.85 -6.98 23.57
CA ALA A 122 -6.41 -6.16 22.49
C ALA A 122 -5.62 -4.83 22.33
N VAL A 123 -5.32 -4.14 23.43
CA VAL A 123 -4.44 -2.96 23.45
C VAL A 123 -3.03 -3.30 22.94
N ARG A 124 -2.47 -4.45 23.32
CA ARG A 124 -1.15 -4.89 22.80
C ARG A 124 -1.17 -5.17 21.29
N VAL A 125 -2.26 -5.68 20.72
CA VAL A 125 -2.41 -5.81 19.25
C VAL A 125 -2.40 -4.42 18.60
N HIS A 126 -3.19 -3.48 19.11
CA HIS A 126 -3.19 -2.08 18.66
C HIS A 126 -1.77 -1.48 18.68
N ASP A 127 -1.06 -1.58 19.82
CA ASP A 127 0.26 -0.99 19.99
C ASP A 127 1.30 -1.58 19.02
N LEU A 128 1.21 -2.89 18.74
CA LEU A 128 2.06 -3.57 17.76
C LEU A 128 1.79 -3.10 16.32
N VAL A 129 0.53 -2.92 15.94
CA VAL A 129 0.16 -2.39 14.62
C VAL A 129 0.63 -0.93 14.47
N ILE A 130 0.44 -0.09 15.50
CA ILE A 130 0.93 1.31 15.53
C ILE A 130 2.46 1.39 15.37
N ALA A 131 3.22 0.37 15.80
CA ALA A 131 4.68 0.37 15.69
C ALA A 131 5.20 0.16 14.25
N LEU A 132 4.43 -0.52 13.39
CA LEU A 132 4.81 -0.74 11.99
C LEU A 132 4.97 0.55 11.19
N ARG A 133 4.29 1.64 11.60
CA ARG A 133 4.46 3.02 11.10
C ARG A 133 5.89 3.53 10.97
N ARG A 134 6.85 2.89 11.63
CA ARG A 134 8.28 3.18 11.55
C ARG A 134 9.16 1.95 11.37
N HIS A 135 8.60 0.74 11.54
CA HIS A 135 9.32 -0.52 11.79
C HIS A 135 10.50 -0.33 12.75
N ALA A 136 10.23 0.29 13.89
CA ALA A 136 11.23 0.76 14.83
C ALA A 136 10.91 0.27 16.26
N PRO A 137 11.08 -1.03 16.54
CA PRO A 137 10.78 -1.61 17.84
C PRO A 137 11.63 -0.99 18.95
N THR A 138 11.03 -0.85 20.14
CA THR A 138 11.77 -0.39 21.32
C THR A 138 12.70 -1.49 21.82
N SER A 139 13.88 -1.14 22.36
CA SER A 139 14.82 -2.13 22.86
C SER A 139 14.20 -2.97 23.99
N GLY A 140 14.15 -4.29 23.80
CA GLY A 140 13.46 -5.24 24.70
C GLY A 140 12.02 -5.58 24.31
N ASP A 141 11.46 -4.94 23.28
CA ASP A 141 10.16 -5.32 22.70
C ASP A 141 10.35 -6.37 21.60
N PHE A 142 10.43 -7.64 22.02
CA PHE A 142 10.69 -8.77 21.12
C PHE A 142 9.47 -9.11 20.23
N ASP A 143 8.24 -8.95 20.72
CA ASP A 143 7.03 -9.18 19.89
C ASP A 143 6.94 -8.15 18.75
N CYS A 144 7.30 -6.90 19.02
CA CYS A 144 7.38 -5.84 18.02
C CYS A 144 8.54 -6.07 17.05
N ALA A 145 9.68 -6.57 17.53
CA ALA A 145 10.79 -6.99 16.67
C ALA A 145 10.36 -8.08 15.68
N VAL A 146 9.72 -9.16 16.17
CA VAL A 146 9.19 -10.24 15.32
C VAL A 146 8.20 -9.70 14.29
N LEU A 147 7.28 -8.80 14.67
CA LEU A 147 6.30 -8.24 13.72
C LEU A 147 6.95 -7.36 12.65
N CYS A 148 7.87 -6.46 13.04
CA CYS A 148 8.57 -5.57 12.11
C CYS A 148 9.43 -6.35 11.12
N ASP A 149 10.12 -7.39 11.60
CA ASP A 149 10.98 -8.22 10.79
C ASP A 149 10.16 -9.12 9.85
N ALA A 150 9.04 -9.68 10.33
CA ALA A 150 8.13 -10.50 9.54
C ALA A 150 7.48 -9.74 8.37
N ASP A 151 7.12 -8.47 8.59
CA ASP A 151 6.59 -7.57 7.55
C ASP A 151 7.65 -7.24 6.49
N LEU A 152 8.83 -6.77 6.93
CA LEU A 152 9.93 -6.40 6.04
C LEU A 152 10.61 -7.59 5.35
N ALA A 153 10.33 -8.83 5.76
CA ALA A 153 10.94 -10.04 5.21
C ALA A 153 10.75 -10.20 3.69
N VAL A 154 9.71 -9.57 3.10
CA VAL A 154 9.55 -9.53 1.64
C VAL A 154 10.79 -8.97 0.93
N LEU A 155 11.52 -8.05 1.58
CA LEU A 155 12.76 -7.46 1.05
C LEU A 155 13.88 -8.51 0.91
N ALA A 156 13.94 -9.51 1.78
CA ALA A 156 14.92 -10.58 1.75
C ALA A 156 14.53 -11.75 0.82
N SER A 157 13.45 -11.61 0.05
CA SER A 157 12.97 -12.63 -0.89
C SER A 157 14.00 -13.01 -1.95
N GLU A 158 14.01 -14.29 -2.33
CA GLU A 158 14.68 -14.78 -3.54
C GLU A 158 14.43 -13.89 -4.77
N PRO A 159 15.41 -13.62 -5.65
CA PRO A 159 15.31 -12.56 -6.67
C PRO A 159 14.09 -12.62 -7.60
N GLN A 160 13.61 -13.82 -7.94
CA GLN A 160 12.40 -13.99 -8.76
C GLN A 160 11.10 -13.66 -7.98
N ARG A 161 11.07 -13.87 -6.66
CA ARG A 161 10.00 -13.43 -5.77
C ARG A 161 10.08 -11.92 -5.53
N TYR A 162 11.28 -11.37 -5.32
CA TYR A 162 11.47 -9.92 -5.21
C TYR A 162 11.06 -9.18 -6.50
N LYS A 163 11.45 -9.68 -7.68
CA LYS A 163 10.98 -9.16 -8.98
C LYS A 163 9.44 -9.19 -9.13
N THR A 164 8.79 -10.18 -8.51
CA THR A 164 7.31 -10.27 -8.50
C THR A 164 6.73 -9.17 -7.60
N TYR A 165 7.27 -8.99 -6.39
CA TYR A 165 6.94 -7.87 -5.49
C TYR A 165 7.10 -6.50 -6.17
N LEU A 166 8.20 -6.25 -6.90
CA LEU A 166 8.42 -4.98 -7.61
C LEU A 166 7.34 -4.68 -8.67
N ARG A 167 6.88 -5.72 -9.38
CA ARG A 167 5.77 -5.59 -10.35
C ARG A 167 4.46 -5.31 -9.61
N ASP A 168 4.16 -6.09 -8.57
CA ASP A 168 2.89 -6.05 -7.86
C ASP A 168 2.69 -4.69 -7.17
N ILE A 169 3.76 -4.10 -6.59
CA ILE A 169 3.78 -2.71 -6.10
C ILE A 169 3.59 -1.70 -7.24
N ARG A 170 4.28 -1.83 -8.39
CA ARG A 170 4.13 -0.84 -9.48
C ARG A 170 2.74 -0.88 -10.11
N GLU A 171 2.08 -2.04 -10.13
CA GLU A 171 0.70 -2.20 -10.61
C GLU A 171 -0.30 -1.52 -9.65
N GLU A 172 -0.13 -1.68 -8.34
CA GLU A 172 -0.93 -1.03 -7.30
C GLU A 172 -0.90 0.51 -7.44
N TYR A 173 0.28 1.05 -7.70
CA TYR A 173 0.51 2.49 -7.89
C TYR A 173 0.56 2.91 -9.36
N SER A 174 0.01 2.11 -10.27
CA SER A 174 0.00 2.35 -11.73
C SER A 174 -0.67 3.67 -12.12
N HIS A 175 -1.63 4.13 -11.32
CA HIS A 175 -2.35 5.39 -11.46
C HIS A 175 -1.47 6.63 -11.16
N LEU A 176 -0.36 6.49 -10.42
CA LEU A 176 0.60 7.57 -10.19
C LEU A 176 1.48 7.79 -11.41
N PRO A 177 1.81 9.05 -11.76
CA PRO A 177 2.80 9.37 -12.77
C PRO A 177 4.13 8.64 -12.49
N VAL A 178 4.78 8.19 -13.57
CA VAL A 178 5.97 7.33 -13.45
C VAL A 178 7.09 8.03 -12.67
N GLU A 179 7.32 9.31 -12.93
CA GLU A 179 8.34 10.09 -12.25
C GLU A 179 8.06 10.23 -10.75
N ASP A 180 6.83 10.58 -10.35
CA ASP A 180 6.46 10.77 -8.94
C ASP A 180 6.53 9.46 -8.16
N TYR A 181 6.09 8.34 -8.76
CA TYR A 181 6.28 7.01 -8.22
C TYR A 181 7.77 6.68 -8.04
N VAL A 182 8.60 6.91 -9.07
CA VAL A 182 10.05 6.64 -9.02
C VAL A 182 10.71 7.48 -7.92
N ARG A 183 10.43 8.80 -7.86
CA ARG A 183 10.92 9.71 -6.82
C ARG A 183 10.44 9.27 -5.43
N ALA A 184 9.19 8.84 -5.26
CA ALA A 184 8.66 8.34 -3.99
C ALA A 184 9.32 7.03 -3.56
N ARG A 185 9.45 6.06 -4.46
CA ARG A 185 10.08 4.76 -4.19
C ARG A 185 11.56 4.92 -3.83
N ILE A 186 12.31 5.77 -4.53
CA ILE A 186 13.69 6.14 -4.17
C ILE A 186 13.76 6.67 -2.73
N ARG A 187 12.87 7.59 -2.33
CA ARG A 187 12.83 8.11 -0.94
C ARG A 187 12.60 7.01 0.10
N ILE A 188 11.83 5.97 -0.21
CA ILE A 188 11.58 4.83 0.68
C ILE A 188 12.83 3.94 0.79
N LEU A 189 13.41 3.52 -0.35
CA LEU A 189 14.58 2.64 -0.38
C LEU A 189 15.81 3.28 0.28
N THR A 190 16.05 4.57 0.03
CA THR A 190 17.13 5.32 0.67
C THR A 190 16.95 5.40 2.19
N LYS A 191 15.73 5.62 2.69
CA LYS A 191 15.43 5.59 4.14
C LYS A 191 15.67 4.19 4.75
N LEU A 192 15.33 3.12 4.03
CA LEU A 192 15.59 1.75 4.47
C LEU A 192 17.09 1.47 4.57
N LEU A 193 17.87 1.74 3.52
CA LEU A 193 19.32 1.49 3.53
C LEU A 193 20.07 2.33 4.58
N GLN A 194 19.57 3.52 4.92
CA GLN A 194 20.09 4.37 6.00
C GLN A 194 19.86 3.80 7.42
N ARG A 195 18.98 2.81 7.61
CA ARG A 195 18.82 2.14 8.91
C ARG A 195 20.08 1.33 9.24
N ARG A 196 20.49 1.33 10.51
CA ARG A 196 21.63 0.53 11.03
C ARG A 196 21.45 -0.98 10.80
N ALA A 197 20.20 -1.44 10.88
CA ALA A 197 19.75 -2.77 10.50
C ALA A 197 18.33 -2.63 9.93
N LEU A 198 17.94 -3.51 9.00
CA LEU A 198 16.56 -3.68 8.54
C LEU A 198 15.81 -4.63 9.46
N PHE A 199 16.47 -5.71 9.89
CA PHE A 199 15.97 -6.71 10.82
C PHE A 199 16.66 -6.59 12.18
N VAL A 200 15.95 -6.87 13.26
CA VAL A 200 16.43 -6.71 14.64
C VAL A 200 16.33 -7.98 15.49
N SER A 201 15.58 -9.00 15.04
CA SER A 201 15.47 -10.29 15.70
C SER A 201 16.70 -11.16 15.39
N PRO A 202 17.17 -12.00 16.33
CA PRO A 202 18.33 -12.88 16.08
C PRO A 202 18.13 -13.83 14.88
N LEU A 203 16.96 -14.45 14.70
CA LEU A 203 16.65 -15.25 13.50
C LEU A 203 16.53 -14.37 12.24
N GLY A 204 15.89 -13.20 12.33
CA GLY A 204 15.76 -12.23 11.24
C GLY A 204 17.11 -11.68 10.75
N SER A 205 18.18 -11.75 11.55
CA SER A 205 19.52 -11.29 11.16
C SER A 205 20.08 -11.95 9.89
N ALA A 206 19.64 -13.17 9.55
CA ALA A 206 20.02 -13.86 8.31
C ALA A 206 19.43 -13.21 7.04
N TRP A 207 18.37 -12.40 7.18
CA TRP A 207 17.64 -11.76 6.09
C TRP A 207 18.25 -10.40 5.67
N GLU A 208 19.11 -9.82 6.51
CA GLU A 208 19.70 -8.47 6.36
C GLU A 208 20.48 -8.29 5.06
N GLU A 209 21.39 -9.21 4.74
CA GLU A 209 22.25 -9.10 3.55
C GLU A 209 21.45 -9.32 2.24
N PRO A 210 20.61 -10.37 2.09
CA PRO A 210 19.70 -10.49 0.95
C PRO A 210 18.81 -9.25 0.74
N ALA A 211 18.25 -8.68 1.82
CA ALA A 211 17.43 -7.48 1.72
C ALA A 211 18.22 -6.25 1.26
N ARG A 212 19.43 -6.03 1.77
CA ARG A 212 20.28 -4.91 1.31
C ARG A 212 20.71 -5.05 -0.14
N GLN A 213 21.00 -6.27 -0.60
CA GLN A 213 21.29 -6.54 -2.01
C GLN A 213 20.08 -6.22 -2.91
N ASN A 214 18.89 -6.73 -2.56
CA ASN A 214 17.64 -6.48 -3.29
C ASN A 214 17.27 -4.98 -3.33
N VAL A 215 17.22 -4.32 -2.16
CA VAL A 215 16.87 -2.89 -2.01
C VAL A 215 17.90 -1.99 -2.70
N GLY A 216 19.19 -2.31 -2.59
CA GLY A 216 20.26 -1.57 -3.28
C GLY A 216 20.20 -1.71 -4.81
N ALA A 217 19.91 -2.91 -5.31
CA ALA A 217 19.71 -3.14 -6.74
C ALA A 217 18.45 -2.44 -7.28
N GLU A 218 17.36 -2.41 -6.51
CA GLU A 218 16.16 -1.64 -6.86
C GLU A 218 16.45 -0.13 -6.91
N LEU A 219 17.11 0.41 -5.88
CA LEU A 219 17.44 1.83 -5.79
C LEU A 219 18.31 2.27 -6.98
N HIS A 220 19.41 1.58 -7.25
CA HIS A 220 20.29 1.92 -8.37
C HIS A 220 19.59 1.87 -9.73
N ARG A 221 18.67 0.92 -9.92
CA ARG A 221 17.83 0.82 -11.12
C ARG A 221 16.90 2.03 -11.26
N LEU A 222 16.27 2.46 -10.16
CA LEU A 222 15.36 3.60 -10.12
C LEU A 222 16.08 4.95 -10.28
N GLU A 223 17.26 5.13 -9.71
CA GLU A 223 18.07 6.35 -9.90
C GLU A 223 18.43 6.57 -11.38
N LYS A 224 18.79 5.48 -12.08
CA LYS A 224 19.04 5.51 -13.53
C LYS A 224 17.75 5.77 -14.32
N GLU A 225 16.63 5.18 -13.92
CA GLU A 225 15.31 5.43 -14.51
C GLU A 225 14.92 6.91 -14.37
N LEU A 226 15.07 7.48 -13.17
CA LEU A 226 14.82 8.90 -12.89
C LEU A 226 15.68 9.83 -13.75
N THR A 227 16.98 9.56 -13.84
CA THR A 227 17.90 10.34 -14.68
C THR A 227 17.49 10.31 -16.16
N THR A 228 16.90 9.20 -16.62
CA THR A 228 16.40 9.05 -17.99
C THR A 228 15.11 9.83 -18.22
N LEU A 229 14.21 9.86 -17.23
CA LEU A 229 12.98 10.66 -17.25
C LEU A 229 13.28 12.17 -17.23
N GLU A 230 14.16 12.61 -16.33
CA GLU A 230 14.60 14.01 -16.21
C GLU A 230 15.27 14.51 -17.50
N ALA A 231 16.08 13.67 -18.16
CA ALA A 231 16.68 14.00 -19.45
C ALA A 231 15.63 14.13 -20.56
N ALA A 232 14.68 13.19 -20.64
CA ALA A 232 13.59 13.23 -21.65
C ALA A 232 12.63 14.42 -21.45
N ALA A 233 12.43 14.87 -20.20
CA ALA A 233 11.66 16.08 -19.88
C ALA A 233 12.42 17.39 -20.18
N ALA A 234 13.74 17.33 -20.35
CA ALA A 234 14.60 18.48 -20.64
C ALA A 234 14.88 18.68 -22.14
N GLU A 235 14.55 17.71 -23.01
CA GLU A 235 14.60 17.91 -24.46
C GLU A 235 13.49 18.88 -24.90
N PRO A 236 13.80 19.95 -25.66
CA PRO A 236 12.80 20.90 -26.09
C PRO A 236 11.81 20.24 -27.05
N SER A 237 10.51 20.48 -26.84
CA SER A 237 9.46 19.99 -27.74
C SER A 237 9.61 20.64 -29.11
N ASP A 238 10.17 19.90 -30.07
CA ASP A 238 10.37 20.32 -31.48
C ASP A 238 9.04 20.25 -32.28
N ALA A 239 7.96 20.69 -31.64
CA ALA A 239 6.66 20.88 -32.26
C ALA A 239 6.71 22.16 -33.11
N PRO A 240 6.60 22.06 -34.45
CA PRO A 240 6.69 23.25 -35.29
C PRO A 240 5.55 24.22 -34.96
N PRO A 241 5.83 25.54 -34.86
CA PRO A 241 4.80 26.51 -34.53
C PRO A 241 3.69 26.46 -35.57
N ALA A 242 2.44 26.31 -35.12
CA ALA A 242 1.28 26.22 -36.00
C ALA A 242 1.23 27.43 -36.95
N ALA A 243 1.39 27.17 -38.24
CA ALA A 243 1.59 28.23 -39.24
C ALA A 243 0.39 29.18 -39.24
N ALA A 244 0.64 30.46 -38.94
CA ALA A 244 -0.39 31.49 -38.96
C ALA A 244 -0.95 31.63 -40.37
N SER A 245 -2.24 31.30 -40.54
CA SER A 245 -2.92 31.40 -41.84
C SER A 245 -3.15 32.87 -42.21
N THR A 246 -2.19 33.45 -42.93
CA THR A 246 -2.37 34.75 -43.59
C THR A 246 -3.24 34.57 -44.82
N ALA A 247 -4.57 34.63 -44.63
CA ALA A 247 -5.51 34.64 -45.75
C ALA A 247 -5.25 35.88 -46.63
N PHE A 248 -5.03 35.66 -47.92
CA PHE A 248 -4.74 36.73 -48.88
C PHE A 248 -6.06 37.31 -49.42
N ASP A 249 -6.15 38.64 -49.48
CA ASP A 249 -7.37 39.34 -49.94
C ASP A 249 -7.47 39.38 -51.47
N ALA A 250 -8.70 39.24 -52.00
CA ALA A 250 -9.00 39.22 -53.43
C ALA A 250 -10.47 39.59 -53.73
N THR A 251 -10.73 40.89 -53.81
CA THR A 251 -11.87 41.52 -54.52
C THR A 251 -12.03 40.95 -55.94
N ALA A 252 -13.20 40.83 -56.60
CA ALA A 252 -14.62 41.10 -56.28
C ALA A 252 -15.48 40.31 -57.33
N SER A 253 -16.81 40.31 -57.39
CA SER A 253 -17.86 41.13 -56.76
C SER A 253 -19.03 40.23 -56.25
N ASP A 254 -20.34 40.48 -56.27
CA ASP A 254 -21.20 41.44 -56.99
C ASP A 254 -22.43 41.91 -56.16
N ALA A 255 -23.14 42.93 -56.64
CA ALA A 255 -24.10 43.70 -55.82
C ALA A 255 -25.57 43.56 -56.25
N THR A 256 -26.46 43.32 -55.28
CA THR A 256 -27.88 43.70 -55.31
C THR A 256 -28.36 43.92 -53.87
N ALA A 257 -29.37 44.79 -53.68
CA ALA A 257 -29.86 45.17 -52.35
C ALA A 257 -31.40 45.23 -52.33
N SER A 258 -31.99 44.90 -51.18
CA SER A 258 -33.32 45.37 -50.75
C SER A 258 -33.45 45.26 -49.22
N GLU A 259 -33.98 46.34 -48.62
CA GLU A 259 -34.98 46.41 -47.52
C GLU A 259 -34.85 45.42 -46.32
N ALA A 260 -34.60 45.92 -45.09
CA ALA A 260 -35.61 46.35 -44.08
C ALA A 260 -36.29 45.16 -43.34
N ASP A 261 -36.66 45.18 -42.05
CA ASP A 261 -36.81 46.23 -41.02
C ASP A 261 -36.57 45.60 -39.60
N PRO A 262 -36.30 46.33 -38.49
CA PRO A 262 -35.75 45.73 -37.25
C PRO A 262 -36.74 45.46 -36.10
N SER A 263 -36.67 44.26 -35.50
CA SER A 263 -37.06 43.93 -34.11
C SER A 263 -36.67 42.45 -33.84
N HIS A 264 -36.57 41.90 -32.61
CA HIS A 264 -36.84 42.37 -31.24
C HIS A 264 -35.84 41.66 -30.28
N GLN A 265 -35.46 42.26 -29.14
CA GLN A 265 -34.86 41.51 -28.01
C GLN A 265 -35.94 41.20 -26.93
N PRO A 266 -35.64 40.85 -25.65
CA PRO A 266 -35.84 39.46 -25.23
C PRO A 266 -36.76 39.32 -24.01
N SER A 267 -37.09 38.08 -23.60
CA SER A 267 -37.28 37.73 -22.18
C SER A 267 -37.31 36.21 -21.94
N PRO A 268 -36.84 35.74 -20.76
CA PRO A 268 -36.97 34.35 -20.32
C PRO A 268 -38.30 34.11 -19.57
N GLY A 269 -38.76 32.86 -19.53
CA GLY A 269 -39.89 32.41 -18.70
C GLY A 269 -39.51 31.19 -17.86
N ARG A 270 -39.90 31.19 -16.58
CA ARG A 270 -39.82 30.02 -15.70
C ARG A 270 -41.10 29.17 -15.80
N GLY A 271 -40.95 27.87 -15.61
CA GLY A 271 -42.01 26.90 -15.33
C GLY A 271 -41.40 25.74 -14.55
#